data_AF-A0A0U5GHX6-F1
#
_entry.id   AF-A0A0U5GHX6-F1
#
_cell.length_a   1.000
_cell.length_b   1.000
_cell.length_c   1.000
_cell.angle_alpha   90.00
_cell.angle_beta   90.00
_cell.angle_gamma   90.00
#
_symmetry.space_group_name_H-M   'P 1'
#
loop_
_entity.id
_entity.type
_entity.pdbx_description
1 polymer ?
#
loop_
_entity_poly.entity_id
_entity_poly.type
_entity_poly.pdbx_seq_one_letter_code
_entity_poly.pdbx_strand_id
1 'polypeptide(L)'
;MLQYLLRQTGYPWDADVINLRAALVGITTPSVWSKISLAACPVVFSDEEREAAIAESQEWNESEQLLSRVREHLNIDLEGGTDPDNFERAVEGNHQFRMEMVRQAEADQQEICWRNWPYKDK
;
A
#
# COMPACT_ATOMS: atom_id res chain seq x y z
N MET A 1 -1.93 -24.12 0.53
CA MET A 1 -2.66 -23.29 1.50
C MET A 1 -1.91 -23.14 2.82
N LEU A 2 -1.54 -24.24 3.51
CA LEU A 2 -0.81 -24.16 4.79
C LEU A 2 0.56 -23.44 4.71
N GLN A 3 1.38 -23.75 3.71
CA GLN A 3 2.68 -23.07 3.51
C GLN A 3 2.53 -21.58 3.16
N TYR A 4 1.42 -21.19 2.53
CA TYR A 4 1.10 -19.78 2.25
C TYR A 4 0.78 -19.06 3.56
N LEU A 5 -0.06 -19.65 4.40
CA LEU A 5 -0.40 -19.11 5.72
C LEU A 5 0.83 -18.98 6.63
N LEU A 6 1.71 -19.98 6.64
CA LEU A 6 2.96 -19.94 7.43
C LEU A 6 3.95 -18.87 6.96
N ARG A 7 4.03 -18.60 5.65
CA ARG A 7 4.83 -17.49 5.13
C ARG A 7 4.24 -16.15 5.50
N GLN A 8 2.91 -16.01 5.41
CA GLN A 8 2.20 -14.78 5.80
C GLN A 8 2.37 -14.45 7.29
N THR A 9 2.46 -15.44 8.18
CA THR A 9 2.74 -15.20 9.60
C THR A 9 4.18 -14.77 9.91
N GLY A 10 5.10 -14.92 8.96
CA GLY A 10 6.49 -14.46 9.08
C GLY A 10 6.73 -13.04 8.55
N TYR A 11 5.75 -12.45 7.87
CA TYR A 11 5.80 -11.04 7.50
C TYR A 11 5.45 -10.19 8.72
N PRO A 12 6.23 -9.13 9.03
CA PRO A 12 5.77 -8.10 9.96
C PRO A 12 4.41 -7.62 9.46
N TRP A 13 3.45 -7.47 10.37
CA TRP A 13 2.17 -6.90 9.99
C TRP A 13 2.42 -5.46 9.51
N ASP A 14 2.26 -5.24 8.21
CA ASP A 14 2.45 -3.93 7.55
C ASP A 14 1.34 -2.91 7.88
N ALA A 15 0.55 -3.19 8.91
CA ALA A 15 -0.60 -2.40 9.34
C ALA A 15 -1.50 -1.92 8.19
N ASP A 16 -1.69 -2.73 7.14
CA ASP A 16 -2.50 -2.36 5.97
C ASP A 16 -4.00 -2.36 6.30
N VAL A 17 -4.40 -1.34 7.06
CA VAL A 17 -5.77 -1.16 7.54
C VAL A 17 -6.70 -0.85 6.38
N ILE A 18 -6.19 -0.25 5.30
CA ILE A 18 -6.97 0.13 4.12
C ILE A 18 -7.45 -1.13 3.38
N ASN A 19 -6.54 -2.03 3.02
CA ASN A 19 -6.93 -3.28 2.37
C ASN A 19 -7.71 -4.20 3.32
N LEU A 20 -7.39 -4.20 4.62
CA LEU A 20 -8.18 -4.92 5.62
C LEU A 20 -9.63 -4.40 5.67
N ARG A 21 -9.82 -3.07 5.67
CA ARG A 21 -11.15 -2.44 5.65
C ARG A 21 -11.93 -2.86 4.41
N ALA A 22 -11.33 -2.75 3.23
CA ALA A 22 -11.97 -3.15 1.97
C ALA A 22 -12.38 -4.63 1.98
N ALA A 23 -11.51 -5.51 2.49
CA ALA A 23 -11.81 -6.94 2.62
C ALA A 23 -12.96 -7.21 3.59
N LEU A 24 -12.96 -6.58 4.77
CA LEU A 24 -14.03 -6.73 5.77
C LEU A 24 -15.38 -6.24 5.23
N VAL A 25 -15.39 -5.08 4.57
CA VAL A 25 -16.58 -4.54 3.91
C VAL A 25 -17.06 -5.49 2.81
N GLY A 26 -16.15 -6.02 1.99
CA GLY A 26 -16.45 -6.99 0.93
C GLY A 26 -17.06 -8.30 1.46
N ILE A 27 -16.60 -8.81 2.60
CA ILE A 27 -17.15 -10.02 3.25
C ILE A 27 -18.63 -9.86 3.61
N THR A 28 -19.07 -8.65 3.97
CA THR A 28 -20.49 -8.39 4.32
C THR A 28 -21.43 -8.40 3.11
N THR A 29 -20.91 -8.47 1.88
CA THR A 29 -21.77 -8.50 0.68
C THR A 29 -22.61 -9.79 0.64
N PRO A 30 -23.86 -9.75 0.17
CA PRO A 30 -24.71 -10.95 0.11
C PRO A 30 -24.09 -12.10 -0.69
N SER A 31 -23.32 -11.80 -1.73
CA SER A 31 -22.65 -12.79 -2.60
C SER A 31 -21.51 -13.55 -1.91
N VAL A 32 -20.92 -12.97 -0.85
CA VAL A 32 -19.88 -13.59 -0.04
C VAL A 32 -20.45 -14.14 1.27
N TRP A 33 -21.21 -13.34 2.00
CA TRP A 33 -21.73 -13.70 3.33
C TRP A 33 -22.61 -14.95 3.28
N SER A 34 -23.45 -15.11 2.25
CA SER A 34 -24.31 -16.29 2.07
C SER A 34 -23.55 -17.62 1.93
N LYS A 35 -22.25 -17.56 1.61
CA LYS A 35 -21.36 -18.73 1.56
C LYS A 35 -20.74 -19.06 2.92
N ILE A 36 -20.76 -18.10 3.86
CA ILE A 36 -20.18 -18.23 5.20
C ILE A 36 -21.26 -18.61 6.21
N SER A 37 -22.44 -17.98 6.12
CA SER A 37 -23.54 -18.18 7.05
C SER A 37 -24.89 -18.08 6.35
N LEU A 38 -25.86 -18.86 6.83
CA LEU A 38 -27.25 -18.77 6.41
C LEU A 38 -28.00 -17.63 7.13
N ALA A 39 -27.46 -17.12 8.24
CA ALA A 39 -28.03 -15.97 8.94
C ALA A 39 -27.68 -14.67 8.20
N ALA A 40 -28.50 -13.63 8.38
CA ALA A 40 -28.17 -12.29 7.89
C ALA A 40 -26.85 -11.78 8.51
N CYS A 41 -26.07 -11.00 7.76
CA CYS A 41 -24.86 -10.38 8.30
C CYS A 41 -25.26 -9.35 9.35
N PRO A 42 -24.72 -9.41 10.58
CA PRO A 42 -25.07 -8.46 11.63
C PRO A 42 -24.54 -7.05 11.37
N VAL A 43 -23.61 -6.89 10.42
CA VAL A 43 -23.02 -5.62 10.02
C VAL A 43 -23.41 -5.34 8.58
N VAL A 44 -23.95 -4.15 8.33
CA VAL A 44 -24.37 -3.70 7.00
C VAL A 44 -23.75 -2.34 6.75
N PHE A 45 -23.04 -2.23 5.64
CA PHE A 45 -22.53 -0.97 5.10
C PHE A 45 -23.44 -0.49 3.98
N SER A 46 -23.58 0.83 3.85
CA SER A 46 -24.24 1.46 2.71
C SER A 46 -23.45 1.21 1.41
N ASP A 47 -24.09 1.43 0.26
CA ASP A 47 -23.40 1.29 -1.02
C ASP A 47 -22.27 2.33 -1.14
N GLU A 48 -22.47 3.55 -0.64
CA GLU A 48 -21.46 4.60 -0.61
C GLU A 48 -20.25 4.20 0.25
N GLU A 49 -20.47 3.60 1.43
CA GLU A 49 -19.38 3.12 2.29
C GLU A 49 -18.57 1.99 1.62
N ARG A 50 -19.25 1.15 0.83
CA ARG A 50 -18.61 0.06 0.08
C ARG A 50 -17.75 0.60 -1.05
N GLU A 51 -18.32 1.49 -1.85
CA GLU A 51 -17.61 2.12 -2.96
C GLU A 51 -16.39 2.90 -2.46
N ALA A 52 -16.54 3.67 -1.37
CA ALA A 52 -15.44 4.40 -0.76
C ALA A 52 -14.31 3.48 -0.28
N ALA A 53 -14.64 2.38 0.41
CA ALA A 53 -13.62 1.44 0.89
C ALA A 53 -12.87 0.74 -0.26
N ILE A 54 -13.57 0.44 -1.36
CA ILE A 54 -12.96 -0.15 -2.55
C ILE A 54 -12.07 0.86 -3.27
N ALA A 55 -12.54 2.10 -3.46
CA ALA A 55 -11.79 3.16 -4.12
C ALA A 55 -10.50 3.49 -3.35
N GLU A 56 -10.59 3.66 -2.02
CA GLU A 56 -9.44 3.90 -1.14
C GLU A 56 -8.40 2.77 -1.25
N SER A 57 -8.86 1.51 -1.26
CA SER A 57 -7.99 0.34 -1.47
C SER A 57 -7.36 0.30 -2.86
N GLN A 58 -8.07 0.71 -3.90
CA GLN A 58 -7.52 0.78 -5.26
C GLN A 58 -6.40 1.82 -5.34
N GLU A 59 -6.64 3.04 -4.88
CA GLU A 59 -5.65 4.13 -4.85
C GLU A 59 -4.40 3.75 -4.03
N TRP A 60 -4.61 3.12 -2.88
CA TRP A 60 -3.53 2.59 -2.05
C TRP A 60 -2.70 1.55 -2.80
N ASN A 61 -3.34 0.57 -3.43
CA ASN A 61 -2.65 -0.49 -4.16
C ASN A 61 -1.89 0.03 -5.38
N GLU A 62 -2.38 1.05 -6.06
CA GLU A 62 -1.65 1.71 -7.15
C GLU A 62 -0.38 2.41 -6.63
N SER A 63 -0.49 3.09 -5.49
CA SER A 63 0.65 3.73 -4.82
C SER A 63 1.69 2.71 -4.36
N GLU A 64 1.26 1.60 -3.75
CA GLU A 64 2.16 0.53 -3.32
C GLU A 64 2.84 -0.18 -4.51
N GLN A 65 2.15 -0.36 -5.63
CA GLN A 65 2.77 -0.91 -6.84
C GLN A 65 3.87 0.01 -7.39
N LEU A 66 3.65 1.32 -7.38
CA LEU A 66 4.66 2.29 -7.76
C LEU A 66 5.87 2.21 -6.82
N LEU A 67 5.64 2.23 -5.50
CA LEU A 67 6.71 2.14 -4.51
C LEU A 67 7.45 0.80 -4.58
N SER A 68 6.77 -0.30 -4.86
CA SER A 68 7.42 -1.61 -5.07
C SER A 68 8.42 -1.55 -6.22
N ARG A 69 8.07 -0.94 -7.34
CA ARG A 69 8.98 -0.77 -8.49
C ARG A 69 10.17 0.13 -8.16
N VAL A 70 9.95 1.18 -7.36
CA VAL A 70 11.02 2.05 -6.87
C VAL A 70 11.97 1.25 -5.96
N ARG A 71 11.43 0.48 -5.00
CA ARG A 71 12.22 -0.37 -4.10
C ARG A 71 13.08 -1.38 -4.87
N GLU A 72 12.46 -2.07 -5.83
CA GLU A 72 13.14 -3.02 -6.72
C GLU A 72 14.26 -2.34 -7.53
N HIS A 73 14.02 -1.14 -8.06
CA HIS A 73 15.02 -0.39 -8.82
C HIS A 73 16.21 0.06 -7.96
N LEU A 74 15.92 0.55 -6.74
CA LEU A 74 16.94 1.01 -5.80
C LEU A 74 17.64 -0.15 -5.07
N ASN A 75 17.12 -1.38 -5.20
CA ASN A 75 17.56 -2.57 -4.46
C ASN A 75 17.55 -2.32 -2.93
N ILE A 76 16.40 -1.83 -2.44
CA ILE A 76 16.14 -1.57 -1.03
C ILE A 76 14.99 -2.43 -0.51
N ASP A 77 14.97 -2.70 0.79
CA ASP A 77 13.84 -3.35 1.46
C ASP A 77 12.67 -2.37 1.75
N LEU A 78 11.66 -2.85 2.47
CA LEU A 78 10.47 -2.05 2.81
C LEU A 78 10.80 -0.81 3.65
N GLU A 79 11.81 -0.90 4.52
CA GLU A 79 12.24 0.17 5.42
C GLU A 79 13.28 1.10 4.77
N GLY A 80 13.74 0.77 3.56
CA GLY A 80 14.78 1.50 2.85
C GLY A 80 16.20 1.01 3.12
N GLY A 81 16.35 -0.14 3.80
CA GLY A 81 17.63 -0.80 4.02
C GLY A 81 18.22 -1.36 2.73
N THR A 82 19.55 -1.30 2.60
CA THR A 82 20.27 -1.83 1.44
C THR A 82 21.65 -2.34 1.83
N ASP A 83 22.30 -3.07 0.92
CA ASP A 83 23.67 -3.53 1.10
C ASP A 83 24.64 -2.32 1.13
N PRO A 84 25.67 -2.31 2.00
CA PRO A 84 26.63 -1.22 2.06
C PRO A 84 27.24 -0.84 0.71
N ASP A 85 27.49 -1.81 -0.18
CA ASP A 85 28.09 -1.57 -1.49
C ASP A 85 27.12 -0.88 -2.48
N ASN A 86 25.81 -0.88 -2.18
CA ASN A 86 24.77 -0.23 -2.97
C ASN A 86 24.33 1.13 -2.39
N PHE A 87 24.82 1.52 -1.21
CA PHE A 87 24.30 2.66 -0.46
C PHE A 87 24.33 3.96 -1.27
N GLU A 88 25.47 4.33 -1.85
CA GLU A 88 25.59 5.58 -2.61
C GLU A 88 24.68 5.60 -3.83
N ARG A 89 24.53 4.46 -4.52
CA ARG A 89 23.63 4.31 -5.66
C ARG A 89 22.17 4.46 -5.24
N ALA A 90 21.78 3.84 -4.13
CA ALA A 90 20.41 3.92 -3.61
C ALA A 90 20.05 5.35 -3.19
N VAL A 91 20.97 6.06 -2.52
CA VAL A 91 20.78 7.47 -2.12
C VAL A 91 20.61 8.38 -3.33
N GLU A 92 21.48 8.27 -4.32
CA GLU A 92 21.39 9.09 -5.54
C GLU A 92 20.09 8.78 -6.32
N GLY A 93 19.76 7.50 -6.50
CA GLY A 93 18.53 7.10 -7.16
C GLY A 93 17.28 7.55 -6.42
N ASN A 94 17.29 7.48 -5.08
CA ASN A 94 16.21 7.98 -4.23
C ASN A 94 15.97 9.48 -4.44
N HIS A 95 17.05 10.27 -4.41
CA HIS A 95 16.99 11.70 -4.65
C HIS A 95 16.45 12.03 -6.05
N GLN A 96 16.89 11.30 -7.08
CA GLN A 96 16.38 11.46 -8.44
C GLN A 96 14.88 11.19 -8.55
N PHE A 97 14.39 10.09 -7.97
CA PHE A 97 12.94 9.78 -7.98
C PHE A 97 12.12 10.82 -7.23
N ARG A 98 12.61 11.28 -6.07
CA ARG A 98 11.93 12.32 -5.30
C ARG A 98 11.84 13.63 -6.07
N MET A 99 12.93 14.05 -6.70
CA MET A 99 12.96 15.25 -7.54
C MET A 99 12.04 15.12 -8.75
N GLU A 100 12.00 13.95 -9.38
CA GLU A 100 11.13 13.69 -10.52
C GLU A 100 9.65 13.70 -10.12
N MET A 101 9.30 13.12 -8.96
CA MET A 101 7.94 13.19 -8.41
C MET A 101 7.51 14.65 -8.19
N VAL A 102 8.35 15.48 -7.57
CA VAL A 102 8.04 16.91 -7.36
C VAL A 102 7.95 17.66 -8.69
N ARG A 103 8.82 17.35 -9.66
CA ARG A 103 8.81 17.98 -10.98
C ARG A 103 7.52 17.70 -11.75
N GLN A 104 6.95 16.50 -11.59
CA GLN A 104 5.70 16.10 -12.23
C GLN A 104 4.44 16.55 -11.48
N ALA A 105 4.58 16.98 -10.23
CA ALA A 105 3.45 17.43 -9.42
C ALA A 105 2.94 18.80 -9.86
N GLU A 106 1.62 18.98 -9.77
CA GLU A 106 0.97 20.28 -9.89
C GLU A 106 1.53 21.28 -8.85
N ALA A 107 1.51 22.57 -9.18
CA ALA A 107 2.18 23.60 -8.38
C ALA A 107 1.72 23.65 -6.91
N ASP A 108 0.45 23.35 -6.63
CA ASP A 108 -0.14 23.28 -5.30
C ASP A 108 0.15 21.95 -4.57
N GLN A 109 0.63 20.93 -5.29
CA GLN A 109 0.92 19.59 -4.77
C GLN A 109 2.42 19.35 -4.52
N GLN A 110 3.31 20.20 -5.04
CA GLN A 110 4.76 20.03 -4.92
C GLN A 110 5.26 19.87 -3.48
N GLU A 111 4.74 20.68 -2.55
CA GLU A 111 5.11 20.59 -1.13
C GLU A 111 4.66 19.24 -0.53
N ILE A 112 3.45 18.80 -0.87
CA ILE A 112 2.88 17.54 -0.38
C ILE A 112 3.69 16.37 -0.93
N CYS A 113 3.99 16.33 -2.23
CA CYS A 113 4.83 15.30 -2.83
C CYS A 113 6.22 15.24 -2.20
N TRP A 114 6.85 16.40 -1.98
CA TRP A 114 8.15 16.46 -1.31
C TRP A 114 8.11 15.91 0.12
N ARG A 115 7.06 16.28 0.88
CA ARG A 115 6.92 15.90 2.29
C ARG A 115 6.45 14.46 2.46
N ASN A 116 5.70 13.90 1.53
CA ASN A 116 5.14 12.55 1.64
C ASN A 116 6.03 11.46 1.04
N TRP A 117 7.13 11.81 0.36
CA TRP A 117 8.09 10.81 -0.13
C TRP A 117 8.61 9.91 1.01
N PRO A 118 8.53 8.56 0.91
CA PRO A 118 8.73 7.68 2.06
C PRO A 118 10.20 7.54 2.50
N TYR A 119 11.16 7.64 1.58
CA TYR A 119 12.58 7.44 1.87
C TYR A 119 13.29 8.78 2.05
N LYS A 120 13.51 9.19 3.30
CA LYS A 120 14.12 10.48 3.62
C LYS A 120 15.64 10.41 3.61
N ASP A 121 16.25 11.49 3.13
CA ASP A 121 17.72 11.63 3.09
C ASP A 121 18.31 11.89 4.49
N LYS A 122 17.46 12.26 5.48
CA LYS A 122 17.75 12.43 6.93
C LYS A 122 16.49 12.27 7.77
#